data_AF-A0A3B0RQK6-F1
#
_entry.id   AF-A0A3B0RQK6-F1
#
_cell.length_a   1.000
_cell.length_b   1.000
_cell.length_c   1.000
_cell.angle_alpha   90.00
_cell.angle_beta   90.00
_cell.angle_gamma   90.00
#
_symmetry.space_group_name_H-M   'P 1'
#
loop_
_entity.id
_entity.type
_entity.pdbx_description
1 polymer ?
#
loop_
_entity_poly.entity_id
_entity_poly.type
_entity_poly.pdbx_seq_one_letter_code
_entity_poly.pdbx_strand_id
1 'polypeptide(L)' 'MKNLGFMSLLVALAGCGVDGEPVRPAVNTTVSAGTGGVHVGTGVSATKGNLTVGLGLGL' A
#
# COMPACT_ATOMS: atom_id res chain seq x y z
N MET A 1 26.78 -27.17 18.08
CA MET A 1 27.21 -25.75 17.98
C MET A 1 27.03 -25.14 16.58
N LYS A 2 26.70 -25.89 15.51
CA LYS A 2 26.52 -25.34 14.15
C LYS A 2 25.10 -24.80 13.86
N ASN A 3 24.14 -25.20 14.68
CA ASN A 3 22.70 -24.96 14.46
C ASN A 3 22.28 -23.57 14.98
N LEU A 4 23.07 -22.99 15.89
CA LEU A 4 22.76 -21.71 16.54
C LEU A 4 22.93 -20.54 15.58
N GLY A 5 23.95 -20.58 14.70
CA GLY A 5 24.17 -19.54 13.69
C GLY A 5 23.07 -19.47 12.63
N PHE A 6 22.48 -20.62 12.29
CA PHE A 6 21.38 -20.68 11.32
C PHE A 6 20.10 -19.99 11.84
N MET A 7 19.81 -20.14 13.15
CA MET A 7 18.63 -19.51 13.74
C MET A 7 18.77 -17.98 13.85
N SER A 8 19.97 -17.47 14.16
CA SER A 8 20.22 -16.02 14.16
C SER A 8 20.08 -15.38 12.77
N LEU A 9 20.45 -16.11 11.70
CA LEU A 9 20.33 -15.63 10.33
C LEU A 9 18.85 -15.45 9.91
N LEU A 10 17.98 -16.38 10.31
CA LEU A 10 16.54 -16.31 10.05
C LEU A 10 15.88 -15.13 10.76
N VAL A 11 16.28 -14.85 12.00
CA VAL A 11 15.76 -13.72 12.78
C VAL A 11 16.23 -12.38 12.21
N ALA A 12 17.50 -12.28 11.80
CA ALA A 12 18.02 -11.07 11.16
C ALA A 12 17.33 -10.77 9.82
N LEU A 13 16.98 -11.79 9.04
CA LEU A 13 16.29 -11.63 7.76
C LEU A 13 14.81 -11.22 7.93
N ALA A 14 14.14 -11.73 8.97
CA ALA A 14 12.79 -11.27 9.33
C ALA A 14 12.78 -9.81 9.82
N GLY A 15 13.85 -9.37 10.49
CA GLY A 15 14.04 -7.98 10.93
C GLY A 15 14.28 -7.00 9.78
N CYS A 16 14.83 -7.44 8.65
CA CYS A 16 15.03 -6.59 7.47
C CYS A 16 13.70 -6.20 6.77
N GLY A 17 12.56 -6.73 7.23
CA GLY A 17 11.22 -6.36 6.75
C GLY A 17 10.30 -5.71 7.80
N VAL A 18 10.77 -5.49 9.05
CA VAL A 18 9.97 -4.81 10.09
C VAL A 18 10.07 -3.29 10.00
N ASP A 19 11.10 -2.78 9.32
CA ASP A 19 11.16 -1.40 8.80
C ASP A 19 10.40 -1.39 7.46
N GLY A 20 9.09 -1.65 7.53
CA GLY A 20 8.25 -1.66 6.35
C GLY A 20 8.30 -0.29 5.70
N GLU A 21 8.72 -0.22 4.41
CA GLU A 21 8.65 1.00 3.59
C GLU A 21 7.36 1.74 3.94
N PRO A 22 7.43 3.02 4.31
CA PRO A 22 6.27 3.79 4.72
C PRO A 22 5.15 3.57 3.70
N VAL A 23 4.05 2.93 4.14
CA VAL A 23 2.87 2.79 3.30
C VAL A 23 2.53 4.19 2.82
N ARG A 24 2.46 4.37 1.50
CA ARG A 24 2.13 5.65 0.87
C ARG A 24 0.65 5.67 0.58
N PRO A 25 -0.20 6.15 1.51
CA PRO A 25 -1.61 6.34 1.22
C PRO A 25 -1.75 7.48 0.20
N ALA A 26 -2.47 7.22 -0.87
CA ALA A 26 -2.89 8.22 -1.83
C ALA A 26 -4.42 8.26 -1.87
N VAL A 27 -4.98 9.46 -1.73
CA VAL A 27 -6.42 9.70 -1.84
C VAL A 27 -6.67 10.38 -3.18
N ASN A 28 -7.51 9.79 -4.00
CA ASN A 28 -7.90 10.32 -5.30
C ASN A 28 -9.39 10.68 -5.27
N THR A 29 -9.68 11.98 -5.33
CA THR A 29 -11.03 12.51 -5.45
C THR A 29 -11.16 13.17 -6.82
N THR A 30 -12.20 12.82 -7.56
CA THR A 30 -12.44 13.29 -8.92
C THR A 30 -13.86 13.80 -9.00
N VAL A 31 -14.01 15.07 -9.36
CA VAL A 31 -15.31 15.69 -9.59
C VAL A 31 -15.34 16.13 -11.04
N SER A 32 -16.32 15.65 -11.80
CA SER A 32 -16.51 16.00 -13.21
C SER A 32 -17.91 16.55 -13.40
N ALA A 33 -18.01 17.77 -13.91
CA ALA A 33 -19.28 18.42 -14.23
C ALA A 33 -19.33 18.69 -15.73
N GLY A 34 -20.41 18.24 -16.39
CA GLY A 34 -20.62 18.44 -17.81
C GLY A 34 -22.10 18.57 -18.14
N THR A 35 -22.42 18.69 -19.42
CA THR A 35 -23.79 18.86 -19.91
C THR A 35 -24.73 17.71 -19.52
N GLY A 36 -24.19 16.53 -19.20
CA GLY A 36 -24.94 15.35 -18.73
C GLY A 36 -25.06 15.19 -17.20
N GLY A 37 -24.58 16.15 -16.40
CA GLY A 37 -24.65 16.10 -14.93
C GLY A 37 -23.29 16.15 -14.23
N VAL A 38 -23.31 15.86 -12.93
CA VAL A 38 -22.13 15.85 -12.06
C VAL A 38 -21.83 14.43 -11.62
N HIS A 39 -20.60 13.97 -11.88
CA HIS A 39 -20.09 12.71 -11.39
C HIS A 39 -19.04 12.96 -10.31
N VAL A 40 -19.10 12.18 -9.24
CA VAL A 40 -18.15 12.23 -8.15
C VAL A 40 -17.57 10.84 -7.92
N GLY A 41 -16.27 10.72 -8.17
CA GLY A 41 -15.48 9.53 -7.85
C GLY A 41 -14.57 9.80 -6.67
N THR A 42 -14.51 8.87 -5.71
CA THR A 42 -13.56 8.91 -4.61
C THR A 42 -12.88 7.56 -4.49
N GLY A 43 -11.57 7.55 -4.25
CA GLY A 43 -10.83 6.32 -4.05
C GLY A 43 -9.62 6.54 -3.18
N VAL A 44 -9.18 5.44 -2.59
CA VAL A 44 -8.03 5.36 -1.71
C VAL A 44 -7.13 4.25 -2.23
N SER A 45 -5.84 4.52 -2.31
CA SER A 45 -4.83 3.54 -2.65
C SER A 45 -3.70 3.56 -1.66
N ALA A 46 -3.09 2.41 -1.45
CA ALA A 46 -1.95 2.23 -0.57
C ALA A 46 -0.87 1.47 -1.35
N THR A 47 0.33 2.04 -1.38
CA THR A 47 1.49 1.40 -2.01
C THR A 47 2.46 0.93 -0.93
N LYS A 48 2.88 -0.34 -1.00
CA LYS A 48 3.93 -0.96 -0.20
C LYS A 48 4.94 -1.62 -1.13
N GLY A 49 6.10 -1.00 -1.35
CA GLY A 49 7.11 -1.50 -2.28
C GLY A 49 6.58 -1.57 -3.71
N ASN A 50 6.53 -2.78 -4.29
CA ASN A 50 5.99 -3.04 -5.63
C ASN A 50 4.50 -3.43 -5.65
N LEU A 51 3.83 -3.47 -4.49
CA LEU A 51 2.41 -3.81 -4.38
C LEU A 51 1.58 -2.55 -4.16
N THR A 52 0.57 -2.35 -5.00
CA THR A 52 -0.40 -1.26 -4.87
C THR A 52 -1.80 -1.86 -4.72
N VAL A 53 -2.54 -1.42 -3.71
CA VAL A 53 -3.92 -1.84 -3.45
C VAL A 53 -4.81 -0.61 -3.47
N GLY A 54 -5.93 -0.66 -4.19
CA GLY A 54 -6.82 0.49 -4.36
C GLY A 54 -8.30 0.12 -4.23
N LEU A 55 -9.07 0.99 -3.61
CA LEU A 55 -10.53 0.91 -3.43
C LEU A 55 -11.15 2.19 -3.98
N GLY A 56 -12.26 2.08 -4.72
CA GLY A 56 -12.93 3.23 -5.30
C GLY A 56 -14.46 3.12 -5.22
N LEU A 57 -15.12 4.26 -5.05
CA LEU A 57 -16.57 4.44 -5.04
C LEU A 57 -16.92 5.63 -5.96
N GLY A 58 -17.95 5.45 -6.80
CA GLY A 58 -18.40 6.49 -7.74
C GLY A 58 -19.92 6.61 -7.78
N LEU A 59 -20.41 7.85 -7.90
CA LEU A 59 -21.81 8.24 -8.06
C LEU A 59 -21.98 9.09 -9.33
#